data_AF-A0A497RTW8-F1
#
_entry.id   AF-A0A497RTW8-F1
#
_cell.length_a   1.000
_cell.length_b   1.000
_cell.length_c   1.000
_cell.angle_alpha   90.00
_cell.angle_beta   90.00
_cell.angle_gamma   90.00
#
_symmetry.space_group_name_H-M   'P 1'
#
loop_
_entity.id
_entity.type
_entity.pdbx_description
1 polymer ?
#
loop_
_entity_poly.entity_id
_entity_poly.type
_entity_poly.pdbx_seq_one_letter_code
_entity_poly.pdbx_strand_id
1 'polypeptide(L)' 'MTTIRPDYDHALEIAIKNNITFYDASYISSAIKLNDILVIDDKSLAMKIQNIVKVKSSREIK' A
#
# COMPACT_ATOMS: atom_id res chain seq x y z
N MET A 1 -20.77 -5.78 4.98
CA MET A 1 -19.38 -5.36 4.71
C MET A 1 -18.52 -6.60 4.67
N THR A 2 -17.86 -6.86 3.53
CA THR A 2 -16.96 -8.01 3.38
C THR A 2 -15.55 -7.56 3.73
N THR A 3 -14.88 -8.25 4.65
CA THR A 3 -13.50 -7.95 5.00
C THR A 3 -12.59 -8.38 3.86
N ILE A 4 -11.75 -7.46 3.38
CA ILE A 4 -10.74 -7.76 2.35
C ILE A 4 -9.46 -8.14 3.08
N ARG A 5 -8.96 -9.34 2.80
CA ARG A 5 -7.66 -9.78 3.31
C ARG A 5 -6.57 -9.46 2.28
N PRO A 6 -5.45 -8.86 2.73
CA PRO A 6 -4.27 -8.75 1.88
C PRO A 6 -3.81 -10.13 1.45
N ASP A 7 -3.14 -10.19 0.31
CA ASP A 7 -2.29 -11.32 0.00
C ASP A 7 -1.04 -11.20 0.90
N TYR A 8 -0.92 -12.11 1.88
CA TYR A 8 0.13 -12.06 2.90
C TYR A 8 1.51 -12.40 2.34
N ASP A 9 1.58 -13.28 1.34
CA ASP A 9 2.85 -13.66 0.72
C ASP A 9 3.38 -12.50 -0.11
N HIS A 10 2.50 -11.86 -0.90
CA HIS A 10 2.84 -10.65 -1.64
C HIS A 10 3.18 -9.47 -0.71
N ALA A 11 2.46 -9.31 0.41
CA ALA A 11 2.77 -8.29 1.41
C ALA A 11 4.17 -8.51 2.03
N LEU A 12 4.52 -9.75 2.36
CA LEU A 12 5.85 -10.06 2.90
C LEU A 12 6.95 -9.77 1.88
N GLU A 13 6.74 -10.12 0.62
CA GLU A 13 7.65 -9.81 -0.48
C GLU A 13 7.88 -8.29 -0.62
N ILE A 14 6.81 -7.49 -0.61
CA ILE A 14 6.88 -6.03 -0.67
C ILE A 14 7.65 -5.47 0.52
N ALA A 15 7.37 -5.97 1.74
CA ALA A 15 8.01 -5.50 2.97
C ALA A 15 9.53 -5.69 2.93
N ILE A 16 9.98 -6.88 2.51
CA ILE A 16 11.40 -7.22 2.39
C ILE A 16 12.07 -6.38 1.31
N LYS A 17 11.48 -6.32 0.10
CA LYS A 17 12.07 -5.60 -1.05
C LYS A 17 12.22 -4.09 -0.82
N ASN A 18 11.29 -3.49 -0.09
CA ASN A 18 11.23 -2.02 0.08
C ASN A 18 11.70 -1.54 1.45
N ASN A 19 12.09 -2.46 2.34
CA ASN A 19 12.47 -2.18 3.72
C ASN A 19 11.41 -1.31 4.43
N ILE A 20 10.18 -1.83 4.45
CA ILE A 20 9.01 -1.21 5.10
C ILE A 20 8.35 -2.21 6.03
N THR A 21 7.49 -1.73 6.93
CA THR A 21 6.81 -2.62 7.86
C THR A 21 5.84 -3.54 7.13
N PHE A 22 5.59 -4.72 7.70
CA PHE A 22 4.59 -5.65 7.17
C PHE A 22 3.18 -5.02 7.14
N TYR A 23 2.88 -4.10 8.06
CA TYR A 23 1.61 -3.36 8.08
C TYR A 23 1.46 -2.48 6.85
N ASP A 24 2.48 -1.67 6.52
CA ASP A 24 2.47 -0.82 5.33
C ASP A 24 2.33 -1.66 4.05
N ALA A 25 3.11 -2.74 3.97
CA ALA A 25 3.08 -3.66 2.85
C ALA A 25 1.73 -4.38 2.69
N SER A 26 1.01 -4.63 3.79
CA SER A 26 -0.33 -5.22 3.76
C SER A 26 -1.35 -4.29 3.09
N TYR A 27 -1.28 -2.99 3.35
CA TYR A 27 -2.15 -2.01 2.69
C TYR A 27 -1.79 -1.84 1.21
N ILE A 28 -0.50 -1.86 0.87
CA ILE A 28 -0.02 -1.82 -0.51
C ILE A 28 -0.49 -3.06 -1.28
N SER A 29 -0.29 -4.26 -0.73
CA SER A 29 -0.74 -5.53 -1.31
C SER A 29 -2.26 -5.52 -1.56
N SER A 30 -3.03 -4.97 -0.61
CA SER A 30 -4.49 -4.83 -0.75
C SER A 30 -4.87 -3.87 -1.89
N ALA A 31 -4.23 -2.70 -1.96
CA ALA A 31 -4.51 -1.73 -3.02
C ALA A 31 -4.18 -2.28 -4.41
N ILE A 32 -3.07 -3.02 -4.56
CA ILE A 32 -2.71 -3.70 -5.81
C ILE A 32 -3.75 -4.75 -6.17
N LYS A 33 -4.14 -5.61 -5.21
CA LYS A 33 -5.14 -6.67 -5.41
C LYS A 33 -6.51 -6.14 -5.85
N LEU A 34 -6.88 -4.96 -5.37
CA LEU A 34 -8.14 -4.29 -5.71
C LEU A 34 -8.02 -3.39 -6.95
N ASN A 35 -6.81 -3.22 -7.49
CA ASN A 35 -6.50 -2.25 -8.54
C ASN A 35 -6.98 -0.84 -8.18
N ASP A 36 -6.74 -0.42 -6.94
CA ASP A 36 -7.23 0.84 -6.37
C ASP A 36 -6.08 1.75 -5.90
N ILE A 37 -6.43 2.98 -5.53
CA ILE A 37 -5.50 4.01 -5.05
C ILE A 37 -5.22 3.79 -3.56
N LEU A 38 -3.94 3.70 -3.20
CA LEU A 38 -3.53 3.71 -1.80
C LEU A 38 -3.54 5.14 -1.25
N VAL A 39 -4.34 5.35 -0.20
CA VAL A 39 -4.39 6.63 0.51
C VAL A 39 -3.35 6.62 1.62
N ILE A 40 -2.39 7.54 1.56
CA ILE A 40 -1.31 7.61 2.54
C ILE A 40 -0.79 9.04 2.69
N ASP A 41 -0.60 9.47 3.94
CA ASP A 41 -0.05 10.80 4.26
C ASP A 41 1.43 10.76 4.68
N ASP A 42 1.99 9.56 4.91
CA ASP A 42 3.43 9.40 5.07
C ASP A 42 4.12 9.62 3.72
N LYS A 43 4.73 10.80 3.58
CA LYS A 43 5.43 11.22 2.36
C LYS A 43 6.64 10.35 2.04
N SER A 44 7.36 9.86 3.05
CA SER A 44 8.55 9.02 2.85
C SER A 44 8.15 7.68 2.26
N LEU A 45 7.10 7.08 2.82
CA LEU A 45 6.55 5.83 2.31
C LEU A 45 5.93 6.02 0.92
N ALA A 46 5.16 7.08 0.69
CA ALA A 46 4.58 7.40 -0.61
C ALA A 46 5.65 7.47 -1.72
N MET A 47 6.78 8.14 -1.46
CA MET A 47 7.89 8.23 -2.42
C MET A 47 8.55 6.87 -2.71
N LYS A 48 8.70 6.00 -1.70
CA LYS A 48 9.27 4.65 -1.89
C LYS A 48 8.40 3.77 -2.78
N ILE A 49 7.08 3.93 -2.73
CA ILE A 49 6.11 2.98 -3.30
C ILE A 49 5.30 3.53 -4.48
N GLN A 50 5.52 4.78 -4.89
CA GLN A 50 4.84 5.43 -6.02
C GLN A 50 4.98 4.69 -7.37
N ASN A 51 6.02 3.86 -7.52
CA ASN A 51 6.26 3.05 -8.72
C ASN A 51 5.58 1.67 -8.65
N ILE A 52 4.98 1.32 -7.51
CA ILE A 52 4.38 0.02 -7.23
C ILE A 52 2.85 0.13 -7.23
N VAL A 53 2.32 1.21 -6.64
CA VAL A 53 0.89 1.46 -6.56
C VAL A 53 0.62 2.96 -6.69
N LYS A 54 -0.54 3.31 -7.24
CA LYS A 54 -0.98 4.71 -7.31
C LYS A 54 -1.29 5.21 -5.90
N VAL A 55 -0.70 6.34 -5.53
CA VAL A 55 -0.85 6.95 -4.21
C VAL A 55 -1.61 8.27 -4.27
N LYS A 56 -2.32 8.59 -3.18
CA LYS A 56 -2.89 9.91 -2.90
C LYS A 56 -2.75 10.24 -1.41
N SER A 57 -2.59 11.51 -1.09
CA SER A 57 -2.79 12.03 0.27
C SER A 57 -4.29 12.09 0.60
N SER A 58 -4.63 11.99 1.89
CA SER A 58 -6.00 12.21 2.37
C SER A 58 -6.55 13.58 1.96
N ARG A 59 -5.69 14.58 1.77
CA ARG A 59 -6.06 15.94 1.34
C ARG A 59 -6.52 16.02 -0.12
N GLU A 60 -6.19 15.01 -0.93
CA GLU A 60 -6.55 14.92 -2.35
C GLU A 60 -7.87 14.17 -2.59
N ILE A 61 -8.45 13.64 -1.52
CA ILE A 61 -9.72 12.92 -1.54
C ILE A 61 -10.74 13.84 -0.86
N LYS A 62 -11.37 14.67 -1.68
CA LYS A 62 -12.53 15.49 -1.29
C LYS A 62 -13.82 14.72 -1.47
#